data_AF-A0AAW2UJW3-F1
#
_entry.id   AF-A0AAW2UJW3-F1
#
_cell.length_a   1.000
_cell.length_b   1.000
_cell.length_c   1.000
_cell.angle_alpha   90.00
_cell.angle_beta   90.00
_cell.angle_gamma   90.00
#
_symmetry.space_group_name_H-M   'P 1'
#
loop_
_entity.id
_entity.type
_entity.pdbx_description
1 polymer ?
#
loop_
_entity_poly.entity_id
_entity_poly.type
_entity_poly.pdbx_seq_one_letter_code
_entity_poly.pdbx_strand_id
1 'polypeptide(L)'
;MNWMNSSNDCKSSGDRRLNRNGLEEGDANTKFFHLTAILQSKVNFIHSIRMKEGSMTTEWELIGNEFVDFFQNLFITEFLYNTLDFLEFLQELMPRVISTCDNQDVCRLPSTEEIKDVFEMASFKSPGPDDFPPSFYQNFWHIVEATRSFFTTGQVYPTINHTYITLIPKSPKAATVDQFHPISLYNTTYKMISKILANRIKPHLDKIISPFQMAFVPGRTINENSIISNELMHYLHQKKGKIKAS
;
A
#
# COMPACT_ATOMS: atom_id res chain seq x y z
N MET A 1 -14.15 17.46 41.45
CA MET A 1 -12.71 17.57 41.74
C MET A 1 -12.00 16.44 41.00
N ASN A 2 -11.59 16.78 39.77
CA ASN A 2 -10.56 16.20 38.90
C ASN A 2 -10.40 14.67 38.80
N TRP A 3 -11.21 14.09 37.92
CA TRP A 3 -10.80 13.01 37.02
C TRP A 3 -10.55 13.62 35.64
N MET A 4 -9.29 13.94 35.33
CA MET A 4 -8.86 14.40 34.01
C MET A 4 -7.41 13.96 33.77
N ASN A 5 -7.16 13.50 32.54
CA ASN A 5 -5.87 13.28 31.88
C ASN A 5 -5.21 11.90 32.05
N SER A 6 -5.74 10.92 31.32
CA SER A 6 -4.88 9.96 30.61
C SER A 6 -5.51 9.62 29.26
N SER A 7 -5.38 10.58 28.33
CA SER A 7 -5.50 10.35 26.90
C SER A 7 -4.14 10.67 26.31
N ASN A 8 -3.45 9.66 25.79
CA ASN A 8 -2.35 9.85 24.85
C ASN A 8 -2.30 8.63 23.93
N ASP A 9 -3.08 8.73 22.85
CA ASP A 9 -2.70 8.47 21.47
C ASP A 9 -1.69 7.33 21.22
N CYS A 10 -2.26 6.16 20.90
CA CYS A 10 -1.71 5.25 19.90
C CYS A 10 -1.62 5.99 18.56
N LYS A 11 -0.42 6.42 18.17
CA LYS A 11 -0.10 6.82 16.80
C LYS A 11 0.77 5.78 16.12
N SER A 12 0.39 5.55 14.87
CA SER A 12 0.89 4.62 13.87
C SER A 12 2.41 4.59 13.69
N SER A 13 2.85 3.41 13.25
CA SER A 13 4.21 2.90 13.05
C SER A 13 5.09 3.63 12.01
N GLY A 14 4.91 4.93 11.77
CA GLY A 14 5.65 5.68 10.76
C GLY A 14 6.59 6.78 11.28
N ASP A 15 6.47 7.17 12.55
CA ASP A 15 7.13 8.39 13.04
C ASP A 15 7.83 8.14 14.37
N ARG A 16 8.91 7.35 14.34
CA ARG A 16 9.89 7.37 15.45
C ARG A 16 10.62 8.71 15.35
N ARG A 17 10.19 9.67 16.17
CA ARG A 17 10.92 10.92 16.48
C ARG A 17 12.42 10.63 16.55
N LEU A 18 13.15 10.95 15.48
CA LEU A 18 14.59 11.03 15.51
C LEU A 18 14.90 12.18 16.48
N ASN A 19 15.70 11.88 17.51
CA ASN A 19 16.27 12.91 18.37
C ASN A 19 17.00 13.94 17.48
N ARG A 20 17.14 15.19 17.92
CA ARG A 20 17.72 16.27 17.09
C ARG A 20 19.08 15.89 16.45
N ASN A 21 19.87 15.07 17.14
CA ASN A 21 21.14 14.52 16.63
C ASN A 21 20.96 13.48 15.51
N GLY A 22 19.86 12.71 15.49
CA GLY A 22 19.60 11.69 14.48
C GLY A 22 19.20 12.24 13.11
N LEU A 23 18.74 13.50 13.03
CA LEU A 23 18.46 14.18 11.76
C LEU A 23 19.74 14.78 11.14
N GLU A 24 20.66 15.30 11.96
CA GLU A 24 21.91 15.91 11.47
C GLU A 24 23.03 14.87 11.27
N GLU A 25 23.20 13.93 12.20
CA GLU A 25 24.26 12.91 12.12
C GLU A 25 23.83 11.68 11.31
N GLY A 26 22.53 11.52 11.04
CA GLY A 26 21.96 10.36 10.35
C GLY A 26 22.15 10.36 8.83
N ASP A 27 22.31 11.52 8.19
CA ASP A 27 22.51 11.62 6.74
C ASP A 27 23.98 11.90 6.35
N ALA A 28 24.80 12.36 7.30
CA ALA A 28 26.22 12.55 7.11
C ALA A 28 27.00 11.23 7.30
N ASN A 29 28.18 11.14 6.70
CA ASN A 29 29.12 10.02 6.88
C ASN A 29 29.73 10.03 8.30
N THR A 30 28.88 9.79 9.30
CA THR A 30 29.23 9.82 10.72
C THR A 30 29.33 8.41 11.28
N LYS A 31 30.05 8.29 12.39
CA LYS A 31 30.08 7.04 13.17
C LYS A 31 28.66 6.64 13.63
N PHE A 32 27.81 7.62 13.94
CA PHE A 32 26.42 7.39 14.36
C PHE A 32 25.59 6.74 13.24
N PHE A 33 25.66 7.25 12.01
CA PHE A 33 25.00 6.68 10.84
C PHE A 33 25.42 5.22 10.61
N HIS A 34 26.73 4.97 10.52
CA HIS A 34 27.26 3.62 10.27
C HIS A 34 26.87 2.63 11.36
N LEU A 35 26.95 3.02 12.63
CA LEU A 35 26.52 2.17 13.74
C LEU A 35 25.03 1.85 13.67
N THR A 36 24.20 2.85 13.34
CA THR A 36 22.75 2.69 13.21
C THR A 36 22.41 1.76 12.04
N ALA A 37 23.06 1.93 10.89
CA ALA A 37 22.90 1.05 9.72
C ALA A 37 23.31 -0.40 10.03
N ILE A 38 24.42 -0.61 10.74
CA ILE A 38 24.86 -1.94 11.19
C ILE A 38 23.82 -2.56 12.14
N LEU A 39 23.29 -1.81 13.09
CA LEU A 39 22.26 -2.30 14.02
C LEU A 39 20.98 -2.66 13.28
N GLN A 40 20.52 -1.82 12.36
CA GLN A 40 19.33 -2.11 11.54
C GLN A 40 19.55 -3.32 10.64
N SER A 41 20.72 -3.44 10.02
CA SER A 41 21.09 -4.61 9.23
C SER A 41 21.01 -5.89 10.07
N LYS A 42 21.55 -5.87 11.31
CA LYS A 42 21.45 -7.02 12.23
C LYS A 42 20.02 -7.35 12.64
N VAL A 43 19.18 -6.35 12.90
CA VAL A 43 17.78 -6.56 13.31
C VAL A 43 16.92 -7.05 12.16
N ASN A 44 17.17 -6.57 10.93
CA ASN A 44 16.41 -6.94 9.75
C ASN A 44 16.95 -8.19 9.05
N PHE A 45 18.14 -8.67 9.43
CA PHE A 45 18.72 -9.88 8.86
C PHE A 45 17.92 -11.11 9.26
N ILE A 46 17.37 -11.79 8.26
CA ILE A 46 16.62 -13.04 8.43
C ILE A 46 17.63 -14.18 8.51
N HIS A 47 18.07 -14.49 9.72
CA HIS A 47 19.03 -15.58 9.95
C HIS A 47 18.43 -16.97 9.73
N SER A 48 17.15 -17.14 10.08
CA SER A 48 16.48 -18.44 9.99
C SER A 48 14.97 -18.26 9.91
N ILE A 49 14.30 -19.21 9.26
CA ILE A 49 12.84 -19.31 9.26
C ILE A 49 12.40 -20.71 9.69
N ARG A 50 11.17 -20.81 10.16
CA ARG A 50 10.45 -22.05 10.43
C ARG A 50 9.68 -22.46 9.18
N MET A 51 9.95 -23.67 8.70
CA MET A 51 9.29 -24.29 7.56
C MET A 51 7.91 -24.82 7.95
N LYS A 52 7.09 -25.19 6.96
CA LYS A 52 5.75 -25.76 7.15
C LYS A 52 5.77 -27.07 7.94
N GLU A 53 6.83 -27.85 7.79
CA GLU A 53 7.05 -29.12 8.51
C GLU A 53 7.46 -28.89 9.99
N GLY A 54 7.64 -27.64 10.41
CA GLY A 54 8.02 -27.26 11.77
C GLY A 54 9.53 -27.25 12.03
N SER A 55 10.35 -27.66 11.06
CA SER A 55 11.81 -27.55 11.11
C SER A 55 12.27 -26.10 10.94
N MET A 56 13.45 -25.76 11.48
CA MET A 56 14.10 -24.47 11.24
C MET A 56 15.15 -24.63 10.15
N THR A 57 15.23 -23.69 9.21
CA THR A 57 16.30 -23.62 8.23
C THR A 57 17.08 -22.31 8.36
N THR A 58 18.38 -22.39 8.13
CA THR A 58 19.31 -21.24 8.03
C THR A 58 19.90 -21.12 6.63
N GLU A 59 19.53 -22.01 5.70
CA GLU A 59 20.07 -22.02 4.34
C GLU A 59 19.39 -20.94 3.50
N TRP A 60 20.19 -20.03 2.95
CA TRP A 60 19.70 -18.84 2.23
C TRP A 60 18.80 -19.18 1.03
N GLU A 61 19.17 -20.19 0.25
CA GLU A 61 18.40 -20.61 -0.93
C GLU A 61 17.02 -21.17 -0.53
N LEU A 62 16.97 -22.01 0.50
CA LEU A 62 15.72 -22.55 1.03
C LEU A 62 14.83 -21.45 1.62
N ILE A 63 15.43 -20.50 2.35
CA ILE A 63 14.72 -19.33 2.87
C ILE A 63 14.08 -18.56 1.71
N GLY A 64 14.87 -18.23 0.68
CA GLY A 64 14.41 -17.49 -0.49
C GLY A 64 13.25 -18.20 -1.21
N ASN A 65 13.36 -19.50 -1.46
CA ASN A 65 12.33 -20.29 -2.12
C ASN A 65 11.03 -20.32 -1.31
N GLU A 66 11.10 -20.53 0.02
CA GLU A 66 9.91 -20.53 0.87
C GLU A 66 9.18 -19.17 0.83
N PHE A 67 9.92 -18.06 0.81
CA PHE A 67 9.35 -16.72 0.63
C PHE A 67 8.64 -16.56 -0.73
N VAL A 68 9.31 -16.97 -1.82
CA VAL A 68 8.75 -16.90 -3.17
C VAL A 68 7.49 -17.73 -3.27
N ASP A 69 7.55 -19.00 -2.87
CA ASP A 69 6.43 -19.93 -2.93
C ASP A 69 5.26 -19.46 -2.09
N PHE A 70 5.51 -19.00 -0.85
CA PHE A 70 4.45 -18.48 0.02
C PHE A 70 3.74 -17.28 -0.61
N PHE A 71 4.49 -16.27 -1.06
CA PHE A 71 3.87 -15.05 -1.60
C PHE A 71 3.26 -15.28 -2.99
N GLN A 72 3.85 -16.12 -3.84
CA GLN A 72 3.22 -16.52 -5.10
C GLN A 72 1.87 -17.18 -4.83
N ASN A 73 1.81 -18.18 -3.95
CA ASN A 73 0.55 -18.84 -3.61
C ASN A 73 -0.45 -17.88 -2.93
N LEU A 74 0.03 -16.93 -2.13
CA LEU A 74 -0.83 -15.91 -1.50
C LEU A 74 -1.47 -14.97 -2.54
N PHE A 75 -0.75 -14.61 -3.60
CA PHE A 75 -1.22 -13.69 -4.63
C PHE A 75 -1.87 -14.38 -5.83
N ILE A 76 -1.73 -15.70 -5.98
CA ILE A 76 -2.50 -16.49 -6.93
C ILE A 76 -3.94 -16.56 -6.43
N THR A 77 -4.85 -15.91 -7.15
CA THR A 77 -6.28 -16.10 -6.94
C THR A 77 -6.67 -17.38 -7.68
N GLU A 78 -7.09 -18.42 -6.96
CA GLU A 78 -7.76 -19.57 -7.57
C GLU A 78 -9.11 -19.11 -8.14
N PHE A 79 -9.10 -18.68 -9.40
CA PHE A 79 -10.33 -18.48 -10.15
C PHE A 79 -10.95 -19.86 -10.41
N LEU A 80 -11.92 -20.23 -9.58
CA LEU A 80 -12.79 -21.36 -9.84
C LEU A 80 -13.49 -21.14 -11.18
N TYR A 81 -13.19 -22.03 -12.13
CA TYR A 81 -13.69 -22.03 -13.49
C TYR A 81 -15.22 -22.10 -13.52
N ASN A 82 -15.87 -20.94 -13.66
CA ASN A 82 -17.23 -20.69 -14.19
C ASN A 82 -17.40 -19.17 -14.42
N THR A 83 -16.37 -18.53 -14.98
CA THR A 83 -16.19 -17.06 -14.97
C THR A 83 -17.01 -16.30 -16.00
N LEU A 84 -17.40 -16.90 -17.12
CA LEU A 84 -18.15 -16.20 -18.16
C LEU A 84 -19.58 -15.87 -17.69
N ASP A 85 -20.34 -16.86 -17.21
CA ASP A 85 -21.68 -16.65 -16.64
C ASP A 85 -21.67 -15.71 -15.43
N PHE A 86 -20.65 -15.83 -14.56
CA PHE A 86 -20.55 -14.95 -13.39
C PHE A 86 -20.19 -13.51 -13.75
N LEU A 87 -19.31 -13.29 -14.74
CA LEU A 87 -18.98 -11.95 -15.23
C LEU A 87 -20.15 -11.31 -15.97
N GLU A 88 -20.88 -12.06 -16.79
CA GLU A 88 -22.11 -11.58 -17.43
C GLU A 88 -23.17 -11.23 -16.38
N PHE A 89 -23.40 -12.10 -15.40
CA PHE A 89 -24.28 -11.85 -14.27
C PHE A 89 -23.87 -10.59 -13.47
N LEU A 90 -22.58 -10.40 -13.21
CA LEU A 90 -22.09 -9.20 -12.56
C LEU A 90 -22.27 -7.94 -13.43
N GLN A 91 -22.14 -8.05 -14.76
CA GLN A 91 -22.41 -6.93 -15.66
C GLN A 91 -23.89 -6.54 -15.68
N GLU A 92 -24.81 -7.50 -15.51
CA GLU A 92 -26.24 -7.21 -15.37
C GLU A 92 -26.60 -6.59 -14.02
N LEU A 93 -25.91 -7.00 -12.94
CA LEU A 93 -26.13 -6.49 -11.59
C LEU A 93 -25.48 -5.13 -11.32
N MET A 94 -24.34 -4.86 -11.96
CA MET A 94 -23.59 -3.63 -11.72
C MET A 94 -23.98 -2.55 -12.74
N PRO A 95 -24.65 -1.46 -12.30
CA PRO A 95 -24.97 -0.38 -13.21
C PRO A 95 -23.69 0.24 -13.78
N ARG A 96 -23.73 0.63 -15.06
CA ARG A 96 -22.66 1.45 -15.66
C ARG A 96 -22.70 2.85 -15.06
N VAL A 97 -21.86 3.08 -14.06
CA VAL A 97 -21.78 4.33 -13.29
C VAL A 97 -20.79 5.35 -13.87
N ILE A 98 -19.89 4.92 -14.74
CA ILE A 98 -18.85 5.76 -15.36
C ILE A 98 -19.34 6.27 -16.72
N SER A 99 -19.44 7.59 -16.85
CA SER A 99 -19.78 8.25 -18.10
C SER A 99 -18.58 8.37 -19.04
N THR A 100 -18.84 8.69 -20.31
CA THR A 100 -17.77 9.01 -21.27
C THR A 100 -16.91 10.18 -20.82
N CYS A 101 -17.50 11.19 -20.17
CA CYS A 101 -16.78 12.34 -19.62
C CYS A 101 -15.85 11.92 -18.47
N ASP A 102 -16.30 11.03 -17.59
CA ASP A 102 -15.48 10.49 -16.49
C ASP A 102 -14.25 9.72 -17.05
N ASN A 103 -14.46 8.91 -18.10
CA ASN A 103 -13.36 8.23 -18.79
C ASN A 103 -12.37 9.20 -19.45
N GLN A 104 -12.87 10.26 -20.09
CA GLN A 104 -12.01 11.29 -20.68
C GLN A 104 -11.16 12.00 -19.63
N ASP A 105 -11.73 12.28 -18.45
CA ASP A 105 -11.00 12.90 -17.35
C ASP A 105 -9.87 12.01 -16.80
N VAL A 106 -10.12 10.70 -16.65
CA VAL A 106 -9.11 9.75 -16.17
C VAL A 106 -8.00 9.52 -17.21
N CYS A 107 -8.35 9.46 -18.50
CA CYS A 107 -7.43 9.09 -19.59
C CYS A 107 -6.72 10.28 -20.27
N ARG A 108 -7.05 11.53 -19.95
CA ARG A 108 -6.43 12.70 -20.60
C ARG A 108 -4.91 12.78 -20.37
N LEU A 109 -4.19 13.47 -21.23
CA LEU A 109 -2.78 13.74 -20.97
C LEU A 109 -2.62 14.63 -19.73
N PRO A 110 -1.68 14.30 -18.81
CA PRO A 110 -1.47 15.11 -17.62
C PRO A 110 -0.88 16.47 -17.96
N SER A 111 -1.45 17.50 -17.33
CA SER A 111 -0.94 18.86 -17.45
C SER A 111 0.38 18.99 -16.70
N THR A 112 1.13 20.05 -17.01
CA THR A 112 2.40 20.31 -16.32
C THR A 112 2.17 20.60 -14.84
N GLU A 113 1.07 21.24 -14.50
CA GLU A 113 0.63 21.55 -13.13
C GLU A 113 0.31 20.26 -12.37
N GLU A 114 -0.45 19.34 -12.98
CA GLU A 114 -0.77 18.05 -12.35
C GLU A 114 0.49 17.23 -12.04
N ILE A 115 1.47 17.25 -12.93
CA ILE A 115 2.77 16.62 -12.71
C ILE A 115 3.53 17.32 -11.57
N LYS A 116 3.48 18.66 -11.51
CA LYS A 116 4.09 19.47 -10.44
C LYS A 116 3.45 19.23 -9.07
N ASP A 117 2.14 19.12 -8.99
CA ASP A 117 1.43 18.86 -7.74
C ASP A 117 1.82 17.49 -7.15
N VAL A 118 2.10 16.51 -8.01
CA VAL A 118 2.65 15.22 -7.57
C VAL A 118 4.06 15.37 -6.99
N PHE A 119 4.81 16.41 -7.37
CA PHE A 119 6.13 16.69 -6.80
C PHE A 119 6.12 17.28 -5.40
N GLU A 120 4.96 17.70 -4.86
CA GLU A 120 4.84 18.06 -3.44
C GLU A 120 4.93 16.85 -2.48
N MET A 121 5.18 15.65 -3.00
CA MET A 121 5.56 14.49 -2.19
C MET A 121 6.77 14.80 -1.29
N ALA A 122 6.80 14.19 -0.10
CA ALA A 122 7.95 14.29 0.80
C ALA A 122 9.26 13.95 0.07
N SER A 123 10.19 14.91 0.04
CA SER A 123 11.42 14.87 -0.77
C SER A 123 12.38 13.73 -0.38
N PHE A 124 12.27 13.22 0.84
CA PHE A 124 13.20 12.25 1.43
C PHE A 124 12.57 10.86 1.55
N LYS A 125 12.33 10.21 0.41
CA LYS A 125 11.94 8.79 0.37
C LYS A 125 13.03 7.96 -0.30
N SER A 126 13.10 6.69 0.08
CA SER A 126 14.01 5.73 -0.53
C SER A 126 13.78 5.62 -2.05
N PRO A 127 14.86 5.69 -2.85
CA PRO A 127 14.78 5.51 -4.29
C PRO A 127 14.46 4.05 -4.65
N GLY A 128 14.08 3.83 -5.91
CA GLY A 128 14.00 2.50 -6.48
C GLY A 128 15.35 2.05 -7.06
N PRO A 129 15.37 1.01 -7.90
CA PRO A 129 16.57 0.57 -8.62
C PRO A 129 17.25 1.60 -9.52
N ASP A 130 16.58 2.72 -9.82
CA ASP A 130 17.16 3.84 -10.56
C ASP A 130 18.01 4.78 -9.70
N ASP A 131 18.03 4.59 -8.38
CA ASP A 131 18.73 5.42 -7.40
C ASP A 131 18.35 6.91 -7.41
N PHE A 132 17.26 7.29 -8.11
CA PHE A 132 16.81 8.68 -8.18
C PHE A 132 15.73 8.96 -7.12
N PRO A 133 16.04 9.78 -6.09
CA PRO A 133 15.07 10.13 -5.06
C PRO A 133 14.01 11.12 -5.58
N PRO A 134 12.86 11.28 -4.89
CA PRO A 134 11.85 12.27 -5.27
C PRO A 134 12.38 13.70 -5.40
N SER A 135 13.37 14.08 -4.59
CA SER A 135 14.03 15.39 -4.65
C SER A 135 14.73 15.67 -5.98
N PHE A 136 15.25 14.63 -6.66
CA PHE A 136 15.81 14.78 -8.00
C PHE A 136 14.70 15.24 -8.96
N TYR A 137 13.58 14.54 -8.97
CA TYR A 137 12.50 14.83 -9.90
C TYR A 137 11.75 16.15 -9.60
N GLN A 138 11.76 16.62 -8.35
CA GLN A 138 11.29 17.97 -7.99
C GLN A 138 12.06 19.06 -8.74
N ASN A 139 13.39 18.91 -8.87
CA ASN A 139 14.26 19.87 -9.55
C ASN A 139 14.32 19.64 -11.07
N PHE A 140 14.16 18.39 -11.51
CA PHE A 140 14.34 17.97 -12.90
C PHE A 140 13.04 17.45 -13.55
N TRP A 141 11.88 18.02 -13.18
CA TRP A 141 10.56 17.58 -13.67
C TRP A 141 10.40 17.63 -15.20
N HIS A 142 11.16 18.48 -15.89
CA HIS A 142 11.18 18.58 -17.35
C HIS A 142 11.75 17.33 -18.04
N ILE A 143 12.54 16.52 -17.32
CA ILE A 143 13.11 15.25 -17.80
C ILE A 143 12.05 14.12 -17.78
N VAL A 144 10.89 14.36 -17.17
CA VAL A 144 9.86 13.34 -16.90
C VAL A 144 8.87 13.19 -18.07
N GLU A 145 9.41 13.20 -19.28
CA GLU A 145 8.65 12.90 -20.51
C GLU A 145 8.15 11.45 -20.53
N ALA A 146 8.85 10.55 -19.83
CA ALA A 146 8.43 9.17 -19.63
C ALA A 146 7.03 9.04 -18.99
N THR A 147 6.67 9.92 -18.05
CA THR A 147 5.32 9.92 -17.45
C THR A 147 4.28 10.30 -18.49
N ARG A 148 4.54 11.30 -19.35
CA ARG A 148 3.62 11.67 -20.43
C ARG A 148 3.50 10.57 -21.48
N SER A 149 4.62 9.95 -21.86
CA SER A 149 4.65 8.83 -22.80
C SER A 149 3.74 7.68 -22.36
N PHE A 150 3.69 7.36 -21.06
CA PHE A 150 2.76 6.37 -20.52
C PHE A 150 1.30 6.74 -20.79
N PHE A 151 0.87 7.99 -20.55
CA PHE A 151 -0.53 8.39 -20.79
C PHE A 151 -0.90 8.48 -22.28
N THR A 152 0.08 8.56 -23.19
CA THR A 152 -0.14 8.48 -24.64
C THR A 152 -0.21 7.04 -25.13
N THR A 153 0.70 6.18 -24.66
CA THR A 153 0.92 4.83 -25.22
C THR A 153 0.26 3.72 -24.40
N GLY A 154 -0.05 3.96 -23.14
CA GLY A 154 -0.46 2.95 -22.16
C GLY A 154 0.66 2.01 -21.72
N GLN A 155 1.92 2.26 -22.13
CA GLN A 155 3.05 1.37 -21.89
C GLN A 155 4.04 1.95 -20.89
N VAL A 156 4.49 1.12 -19.95
CA VAL A 156 5.55 1.45 -19.00
C VAL A 156 6.86 0.81 -19.50
N TYR A 157 7.94 1.59 -19.57
CA TYR A 157 9.24 1.04 -19.92
C TYR A 157 9.68 -0.02 -18.90
N PRO A 158 10.24 -1.17 -19.32
CA PRO A 158 10.62 -2.25 -18.41
C PRO A 158 11.53 -1.80 -17.26
N THR A 159 12.45 -0.88 -17.54
CA THR A 159 13.37 -0.30 -16.55
C THR A 159 12.64 0.44 -15.43
N ILE A 160 11.53 1.13 -15.73
CA ILE A 160 10.71 1.84 -14.73
C ILE A 160 10.01 0.85 -13.80
N ASN A 161 9.65 -0.33 -14.31
CA ASN A 161 8.95 -1.37 -13.55
C ASN A 161 9.88 -2.24 -12.68
N HIS A 162 11.21 -2.13 -12.85
CA HIS A 162 12.15 -2.77 -11.94
C HIS A 162 11.97 -2.24 -10.52
N THR A 163 11.94 -3.15 -9.55
CA THR A 163 11.55 -2.85 -8.16
C THR A 163 12.39 -3.69 -7.21
N TYR A 164 12.91 -3.08 -6.14
CA TYR A 164 13.48 -3.86 -5.04
C TYR A 164 12.39 -4.29 -4.08
N ILE A 165 12.42 -5.55 -3.65
CA ILE A 165 11.54 -6.05 -2.59
C ILE A 165 12.37 -6.21 -1.33
N THR A 166 11.98 -5.52 -0.26
CA THR A 166 12.54 -5.70 1.08
C THR A 166 11.52 -6.39 1.98
N LEU A 167 11.99 -7.27 2.85
CA LEU A 167 11.14 -7.96 3.82
C LEU A 167 11.23 -7.23 5.16
N ILE A 168 10.10 -6.80 5.70
CA ILE A 168 10.03 -6.17 7.03
C ILE A 168 9.29 -7.10 7.99
N PRO A 169 9.87 -7.46 9.15
CA PRO A 169 9.20 -8.29 10.13
C PRO A 169 7.99 -7.55 10.74
N LYS A 170 6.86 -8.25 10.89
CA LYS A 170 5.66 -7.77 11.60
C LYS A 170 5.89 -7.58 13.09
N SER A 171 6.80 -8.36 13.66
CA SER A 171 7.14 -8.34 15.08
C SER A 171 8.62 -8.69 15.30
N PRO A 172 9.23 -8.31 16.44
CA PRO A 172 10.66 -8.53 16.70
C PRO A 172 11.13 -10.00 16.71
N LYS A 173 10.20 -10.96 16.76
CA LYS A 173 10.49 -12.41 16.82
C LYS A 173 9.84 -13.14 15.65
N ALA A 174 9.80 -12.50 14.48
CA ALA A 174 9.27 -13.12 13.27
C ALA A 174 10.09 -14.37 12.92
N ALA A 175 9.43 -15.52 12.87
CA ALA A 175 10.04 -16.82 12.64
C ALA A 175 9.43 -17.55 11.44
N THR A 176 8.19 -17.23 11.04
CA THR A 176 7.51 -17.82 9.89
C THR A 176 7.34 -16.79 8.78
N VAL A 177 7.23 -17.24 7.53
CA VAL A 177 7.17 -16.35 6.35
C VAL A 177 5.97 -15.39 6.38
N ASP A 178 4.82 -15.85 6.89
CA ASP A 178 3.61 -15.04 7.05
C ASP A 178 3.78 -13.88 8.05
N GLN A 179 4.86 -13.88 8.85
CA GLN A 179 5.20 -12.82 9.80
C GLN A 179 6.06 -11.71 9.19
N PHE A 180 6.27 -11.71 7.88
CA PHE A 180 6.99 -10.66 7.17
C PHE A 180 6.06 -9.95 6.19
N HIS A 181 6.34 -8.67 5.96
CA HIS A 181 5.71 -7.87 4.93
C HIS A 181 6.70 -7.64 3.79
N PRO A 182 6.37 -8.03 2.55
CA PRO A 182 7.13 -7.60 1.39
C PRO A 182 6.78 -6.13 1.13
N ILE A 183 7.79 -5.27 1.11
CA ILE A 183 7.67 -3.87 0.72
C ILE A 183 8.42 -3.67 -0.59
N SER A 184 7.69 -3.18 -1.58
CA SER A 184 8.21 -2.88 -2.91
C SER A 184 8.71 -1.43 -2.98
N LEU A 185 9.99 -1.26 -3.29
CA LEU A 185 10.64 0.02 -3.53
C LEU A 185 10.68 0.28 -5.03
N TYR A 186 9.56 0.81 -5.53
CA TYR A 186 9.43 1.19 -6.94
C TYR A 186 10.25 2.43 -7.28
N ASN A 187 10.66 2.53 -8.55
CA ASN A 187 11.18 3.78 -9.11
C ASN A 187 10.21 4.94 -8.89
N THR A 188 10.75 6.13 -8.68
CA THR A 188 9.95 7.33 -8.42
C THR A 188 8.99 7.62 -9.57
N THR A 189 9.43 7.44 -10.82
CA THR A 189 8.59 7.60 -12.02
C THR A 189 7.35 6.70 -12.01
N TYR A 190 7.49 5.44 -11.55
CA TYR A 190 6.35 4.53 -11.41
C TYR A 190 5.36 5.06 -10.36
N LYS A 191 5.87 5.44 -9.19
CA LYS A 191 5.07 6.03 -8.10
C LYS A 191 4.32 7.29 -8.57
N MET A 192 4.95 8.11 -9.43
CA MET A 192 4.33 9.30 -10.01
C MET A 192 3.13 8.94 -10.89
N ILE A 193 3.31 8.01 -11.84
CA ILE A 193 2.24 7.56 -12.73
C ILE A 193 1.06 7.03 -11.89
N SER A 194 1.33 6.16 -10.91
CA SER A 194 0.30 5.63 -10.01
C SER A 194 -0.40 6.73 -9.21
N LYS A 195 0.33 7.76 -8.77
CA LYS A 195 -0.23 8.88 -8.00
C LYS A 195 -1.16 9.76 -8.84
N ILE A 196 -0.79 10.06 -10.09
CA ILE A 196 -1.66 10.79 -11.03
C ILE A 196 -2.96 10.01 -11.23
N LEU A 197 -2.86 8.72 -11.55
CA LEU A 197 -4.04 7.85 -11.73
C LEU A 197 -4.93 7.83 -10.48
N ALA A 198 -4.34 7.64 -9.29
CA ALA A 198 -5.07 7.64 -8.03
C ALA A 198 -5.78 8.98 -7.77
N ASN A 199 -5.12 10.11 -8.03
CA ASN A 199 -5.70 11.43 -7.87
C ASN A 199 -6.88 11.67 -8.83
N ARG A 200 -6.83 11.12 -10.05
CA ARG A 200 -7.93 11.21 -11.03
C ARG A 200 -9.09 10.27 -10.73
N ILE A 201 -8.84 9.09 -10.18
CA ILE A 201 -9.90 8.15 -9.79
C ILE A 201 -10.64 8.63 -8.53
N LYS A 202 -9.91 9.32 -7.64
CA LYS A 202 -10.41 9.75 -6.32
C LYS A 202 -11.77 10.47 -6.35
N PRO A 203 -12.05 11.45 -7.24
CA PRO A 203 -13.35 12.13 -7.31
C PRO A 203 -14.50 11.23 -7.78
N HIS A 204 -14.18 10.12 -8.44
CA HIS A 204 -15.17 9.17 -8.98
C HIS A 204 -15.46 8.01 -8.01
N LEU A 205 -14.72 7.92 -6.89
CA LEU A 205 -14.84 6.81 -5.94
C LEU A 205 -16.27 6.63 -5.43
N ASP A 206 -16.98 7.71 -5.08
CA ASP A 206 -18.35 7.61 -4.56
C ASP A 206 -19.35 6.99 -5.55
N LYS A 207 -19.06 7.05 -6.85
CA LYS A 207 -19.87 6.38 -7.88
C LYS A 207 -19.52 4.90 -8.01
N ILE A 208 -18.25 4.54 -7.81
CA ILE A 208 -17.69 3.22 -8.12
C ILE A 208 -17.76 2.26 -6.92
N ILE A 209 -17.60 2.78 -5.71
CA ILE A 209 -17.47 1.97 -4.51
C ILE A 209 -18.75 1.99 -3.68
N SER A 210 -19.01 0.87 -3.00
CA SER A 210 -20.14 0.74 -2.09
C SER A 210 -20.12 1.83 -1.00
N PRO A 211 -21.29 2.35 -0.60
CA PRO A 211 -21.39 3.26 0.55
C PRO A 211 -20.99 2.59 1.86
N PHE A 212 -20.81 1.26 1.92
CA PHE A 212 -20.34 0.53 3.11
C PHE A 212 -18.81 0.29 3.11
N GLN A 213 -18.09 0.71 2.06
CA GLN A 213 -16.64 0.64 2.05
C GLN A 213 -16.06 1.89 2.72
N MET A 214 -15.61 1.76 3.97
CA MET A 214 -15.08 2.89 4.75
C MET A 214 -13.57 3.09 4.65
N ALA A 215 -12.81 2.02 4.39
CA ALA A 215 -11.35 2.09 4.34
C ALA A 215 -10.86 2.64 3.00
N PHE A 216 -9.79 3.46 3.05
CA PHE A 216 -9.11 4.04 1.89
C PHE A 216 -9.98 4.96 1.01
N VAL A 217 -11.09 5.46 1.55
CA VAL A 217 -11.95 6.44 0.87
C VAL A 217 -11.84 7.79 1.57
N PRO A 218 -11.57 8.88 0.85
CA PRO A 218 -11.51 10.21 1.44
C PRO A 218 -12.83 10.58 2.10
N GLY A 219 -12.78 11.14 3.31
CA GLY A 219 -13.97 11.57 4.04
C GLY A 219 -14.73 10.46 4.77
N ARG A 220 -14.34 9.18 4.61
CA ARG A 220 -14.89 8.05 5.37
C ARG A 220 -13.89 7.59 6.42
N THR A 221 -14.39 7.10 7.56
CA THR A 221 -13.53 6.67 8.67
C THR A 221 -13.73 5.21 9.02
N ILE A 222 -12.64 4.50 9.35
CA ILE A 222 -12.72 3.07 9.71
C ILE A 222 -13.62 2.83 10.95
N ASN A 223 -13.79 3.84 11.80
CA ASN A 223 -14.64 3.77 12.97
C ASN A 223 -16.13 3.66 12.61
N GLU A 224 -16.56 4.19 11.45
CA GLU A 224 -17.94 4.09 10.97
C GLU A 224 -18.34 2.63 10.72
N ASN A 225 -17.40 1.77 10.28
CA ASN A 225 -17.66 0.33 10.12
C ASN A 225 -18.09 -0.34 11.42
N SER A 226 -17.47 0.03 12.55
CA SER A 226 -17.83 -0.52 13.86
C SER A 226 -19.24 -0.07 14.28
N ILE A 227 -19.64 1.16 13.97
CA ILE A 227 -20.99 1.67 14.25
C ILE A 227 -22.01 0.90 13.42
N ILE A 228 -21.80 0.81 12.11
CA ILE A 228 -22.71 0.10 11.18
C ILE A 228 -22.86 -1.37 11.62
N SER A 229 -21.76 -2.01 12.01
CA SER A 229 -21.77 -3.41 12.49
C SER A 229 -22.57 -3.56 13.78
N ASN A 230 -22.42 -2.63 14.73
CA ASN A 230 -23.17 -2.64 15.99
C ASN A 230 -24.67 -2.41 15.76
N GLU A 231 -25.04 -1.47 14.88
CA GLU A 231 -26.44 -1.22 14.50
C GLU A 231 -27.07 -2.43 13.81
N LEU A 232 -26.33 -3.07 12.89
CA LEU A 232 -26.77 -4.29 12.23
C LEU A 232 -27.01 -5.41 13.24
N MET A 233 -26.08 -5.64 14.16
CA MET A 233 -26.20 -6.66 15.20
C MET A 233 -27.40 -6.41 16.11
N HIS A 234 -27.58 -5.15 16.53
CA HIS A 234 -28.71 -4.73 17.34
C HIS A 234 -30.05 -4.92 16.62
N TYR A 235 -30.13 -4.54 15.35
CA TYR A 235 -31.31 -4.76 14.50
C TYR A 235 -31.66 -6.25 14.37
N LEU A 236 -30.66 -7.10 14.12
CA LEU A 236 -30.85 -8.55 14.02
C LEU A 236 -31.31 -9.17 15.34
N HIS A 237 -30.81 -8.69 16.48
CA HIS A 237 -31.27 -9.13 17.80
C HIS A 237 -32.72 -8.75 18.07
N GLN A 238 -33.16 -7.55 17.68
CA GLN A 238 -34.56 -7.15 17.81
C GLN A 238 -35.49 -7.91 16.87
N LYS A 239 -35.01 -8.33 15.69
CA LYS A 239 -35.80 -9.13 14.74
C LYS A 239 -35.97 -10.61 15.12
N LYS A 240 -35.26 -11.13 16.14
CA LYS A 240 -35.49 -12.50 16.69
C LYS A 240 -36.81 -12.64 17.49
N GLY A 241 -37.80 -11.80 17.24
CA GLY A 241 -39.17 -11.94 17.74
C GLY A 241 -40.13 -12.43 16.65
N LYS A 242 -40.65 -13.65 16.84
CA LYS A 242 -41.68 -14.38 16.05
C LYS A 242 -41.15 -15.43 15.06
N ILE A 243 -40.59 -16.52 15.62
CA ILE A 243 -40.87 -17.85 15.06
C ILE A 243 -42.38 -18.06 15.24
N LYS A 244 -43.18 -17.89 14.18
CA LYS A 244 -44.54 -18.43 14.17
C LYS A 244 -44.38 -19.95 14.11
N ALA A 245 -44.59 -20.62 15.25
CA ALA A 245 -44.89 -22.04 15.24
C ALA A 245 -46.18 -22.21 14.43
N SER A 246 -46.08 -22.93 13.32
CA SER A 246 -47.22 -23.40 12.53
C SER A 246 -47.70 -24.75 13.04
#